data_AF-A0A1V5K2F2-F1
#
_entry.id   AF-A0A1V5K2F2-F1
#
_cell.length_a   1.000
_cell.length_b   1.000
_cell.length_c   1.000
_cell.angle_alpha   90.00
_cell.angle_beta   90.00
_cell.angle_gamma   90.00
#
_symmetry.space_group_name_H-M   'P 1'
#
loop_
_entity.id
_entity.type
_entity.pdbx_description
1 polymer ?
#
loop_
_entity_poly.entity_id
_entity_poly.type
_entity_poly.pdbx_seq_one_letter_code
_entity_poly.pdbx_strand_id
1 'polypeptide(L)' 'MGATGTPIVCGGVIVRSGDLIVADDDGVAVIPQDRVDEVIERVNAIIEKERRIAEAVRAGAHIADLIGMSEAIAAASASK' A
#
# COMPACT_ATOMS: atom_id res chain seq x y z
N MET A 1 -2.99 25.83 26.86
CA MET A 1 -1.53 25.70 26.61
C MET A 1 -1.33 24.43 25.80
N GLY A 2 -0.74 24.51 24.61
CA GLY A 2 -0.41 23.34 23.79
C GLY A 2 1.01 22.85 24.06
N ALA A 3 1.29 21.57 23.81
CA ALA A 3 2.63 20.98 23.88
C ALA A 3 3.14 20.68 22.47
N THR A 4 4.44 20.85 22.25
CA THR A 4 5.13 20.46 21.00
C THR A 4 6.12 19.35 21.32
N GLY A 5 6.46 18.53 20.33
CA GLY A 5 7.40 17.42 20.52
C GLY A 5 6.79 16.15 21.15
N THR A 6 5.61 16.26 21.78
CA THR A 6 4.92 15.14 22.43
C THR A 6 4.16 14.28 21.42
N PRO A 7 4.17 12.94 21.57
CA PRO A 7 3.33 12.07 20.77
C PRO A 7 1.84 12.44 20.86
N ILE A 8 1.14 12.34 19.73
CA ILE A 8 -0.31 12.58 19.64
C ILE A 8 -1.01 11.38 19.00
N VAL A 9 -2.34 11.37 19.08
CA VAL A 9 -3.18 10.47 18.28
C VAL A 9 -3.90 11.30 17.22
N CYS A 10 -3.73 10.93 15.95
CA CYS A 10 -4.39 11.55 14.81
C CYS A 10 -5.00 10.46 13.93
N GLY A 11 -6.30 10.53 13.62
CA GLY A 11 -6.98 9.49 12.84
C GLY A 11 -6.94 8.09 13.47
N GLY A 12 -6.82 8.00 14.79
CA GLY A 12 -6.66 6.72 15.51
C GLY A 12 -5.23 6.15 15.49
N VAL A 13 -4.28 6.85 14.87
CA VAL A 13 -2.87 6.43 14.76
C VAL A 13 -2.00 7.28 15.69
N ILE A 14 -1.04 6.65 16.38
CA ILE A 14 -0.03 7.35 17.18
C ILE A 14 0.99 7.99 16.24
N VAL A 15 1.22 9.29 16.39
CA VAL A 15 2.22 10.04 15.64
C VAL A 15 3.25 10.59 16.62
N ARG A 16 4.53 10.32 16.37
CA ARG A 16 5.65 10.81 17.16
C ARG A 16 6.44 11.86 16.37
N SER A 17 7.13 12.72 17.09
CA SER A 17 8.11 13.61 16.47
C SER A 17 9.20 12.78 15.79
N GLY A 18 9.44 13.02 14.49
CA GLY A 18 10.41 12.29 13.69
C GLY A 18 9.81 11.22 12.78
N ASP A 19 8.55 10.83 12.96
CA ASP A 19 7.87 9.92 12.04
C ASP A 19 7.74 10.56 10.65
N LEU A 20 7.89 9.75 9.60
CA LEU A 20 7.69 10.18 8.22
C LEU A 20 6.20 10.17 7.89
N ILE A 21 5.68 11.33 7.49
CA ILE A 21 4.29 11.49 7.06
C ILE A 21 4.25 11.56 5.53
N VAL A 22 3.44 10.70 4.91
CA VAL A 22 3.17 10.71 3.47
C VAL A 22 1.68 10.94 3.29
N ALA A 23 1.31 11.84 2.38
CA ALA A 23 -0.09 12.16 2.09
C ALA A 23 -0.30 12.34 0.59
N ASP A 24 -1.38 11.76 0.09
CA ASP A 24 -1.85 11.87 -1.29
C ASP A 24 -3.38 11.95 -1.32
N ASP A 25 -3.98 11.74 -2.50
CA ASP A 25 -5.43 11.80 -2.69
C ASP A 25 -6.18 10.61 -2.06
N ASP A 26 -5.50 9.50 -1.76
CA ASP A 26 -6.08 8.32 -1.11
C ASP A 26 -6.08 8.47 0.42
N GLY A 27 -5.11 9.20 0.98
CA GLY A 27 -5.11 9.56 2.39
C GLY A 27 -3.74 9.91 2.96
N VAL A 28 -3.54 9.56 4.24
CA VAL A 28 -2.32 9.87 5.00
C VAL A 28 -1.76 8.60 5.65
N ALA A 29 -0.48 8.35 5.45
CA ALA A 29 0.28 7.27 6.09
C ALA A 29 1.30 7.84 7.08
N VAL A 30 1.43 7.17 8.23
CA VAL A 30 2.42 7.48 9.28
C VAL A 30 3.42 6.34 9.31
N ILE A 31 4.69 6.64 9.03
CA ILE A 31 5.77 5.65 9.02
C ILE A 31 6.68 5.95 10.22
N PRO A 32 6.77 5.03 11.21
CA PRO A 32 7.69 5.18 12.33
C PRO A 32 9.12 5.41 11.84
N GLN A 33 9.82 6.36 12.46
CA GLN A 33 11.17 6.76 12.04
C GLN A 33 12.14 5.57 11.94
N ASP A 34 12.05 4.62 12.87
CA ASP A 34 12.89 3.42 12.96
C ASP A 34 12.58 2.36 11.88
N ARG A 35 11.51 2.55 11.10
CA ARG A 35 11.06 1.62 10.06
C ARG A 35 11.12 2.19 8.66
N VAL A 36 11.58 3.43 8.49
CA VAL A 36 11.59 4.12 7.20
C VAL A 36 12.35 3.30 6.14
N ASP A 37 13.53 2.78 6.48
CA ASP A 37 14.36 2.02 5.53
C ASP A 37 13.67 0.72 5.09
N GLU A 38 13.10 -0.04 6.04
CA GLU A 38 12.32 -1.26 5.76
C GLU A 38 11.13 -0.95 4.82
N VAL A 39 10.42 0.15 5.07
CA VAL A 39 9.28 0.56 4.27
C VAL A 39 9.71 0.95 2.85
N ILE A 40 10.80 1.69 2.69
CA ILE A 40 11.31 2.08 1.37
C ILE A 40 11.67 0.84 0.53
N GLU A 41 12.38 -0.12 1.11
CA GLU A 41 12.73 -1.36 0.41
C GLU A 41 11.48 -2.12 -0.08
N ARG A 42 10.47 -2.23 0.78
CA ARG A 42 9.21 -2.91 0.45
C ARG A 42 8.40 -2.15 -0.61
N VAL A 43 8.35 -0.83 -0.54
CA VAL A 43 7.66 0.03 -1.52
C VAL A 43 8.29 -0.15 -2.90
N ASN A 44 9.62 -0.19 -3.00
CA ASN A 44 10.31 -0.44 -4.27
C ASN A 44 9.92 -1.79 -4.90
N ALA A 45 9.81 -2.85 -4.09
CA ALA A 45 9.35 -4.15 -4.57
C ALA A 45 7.90 -4.13 -5.06
N ILE A 46 7.02 -3.38 -4.39
CA ILE A 46 5.62 -3.19 -4.79
C ILE A 46 5.54 -2.46 -6.13
N ILE A 47 6.25 -1.32 -6.27
CA ILE A 47 6.26 -0.52 -7.50
C ILE A 47 6.69 -1.36 -8.70
N GLU A 48 7.75 -2.16 -8.55
CA GLU A 48 8.21 -3.02 -9.65
C GLU A 48 7.20 -4.13 -9.99
N LYS A 49 6.55 -4.72 -8.98
CA LYS A 49 5.48 -5.71 -9.21
C LYS A 49 4.30 -5.08 -9.95
N GLU A 50 3.84 -3.91 -9.50
CA GLU A 50 2.72 -3.20 -10.11
C GLU A 50 3.04 -2.77 -11.55
N ARG A 51 4.26 -2.30 -11.80
CA ARG A 51 4.74 -1.98 -13.16
C ARG A 51 4.61 -3.18 -14.09
N ARG A 52 5.08 -4.35 -13.67
CA ARG A 52 4.98 -5.60 -14.47
C ARG A 52 3.53 -6.00 -14.73
N ILE A 53 2.68 -5.91 -13.70
CA ILE A 53 1.25 -6.21 -13.84
C ILE A 53 0.60 -5.24 -14.84
N ALA A 54 0.87 -3.93 -14.71
CA ALA A 54 0.33 -2.92 -15.60
C ALA A 54 0.77 -3.13 -17.06
N GLU A 55 2.03 -3.49 -17.30
CA GLU A 55 2.54 -3.84 -18.63
C GLU A 55 1.83 -5.07 -19.21
N ALA A 56 1.68 -6.13 -18.43
CA ALA A 56 0.99 -7.35 -18.86
C ALA A 56 -0.49 -7.09 -19.18
N VAL A 57 -1.19 -6.31 -18.35
CA VAL A 57 -2.59 -5.92 -18.60
C VAL A 57 -2.71 -5.10 -19.89
N ARG A 58 -1.80 -4.15 -20.12
CA ARG A 58 -1.77 -3.38 -21.40
C ARG A 58 -1.51 -4.27 -22.61
N ALA A 59 -0.76 -5.36 -22.44
CA ALA A 59 -0.53 -6.37 -23.47
C ALA A 59 -1.70 -7.36 -23.65
N GLY A 60 -2.79 -7.21 -22.89
CA GLY A 60 -4.00 -8.02 -23.01
C GLY A 60 -4.08 -9.22 -22.05
N ALA A 61 -3.18 -9.34 -21.09
CA ALA A 61 -3.29 -10.38 -20.06
C ALA A 61 -4.48 -10.10 -19.12
N HIS A 62 -5.16 -11.15 -18.68
CA HIS A 62 -6.23 -11.03 -17.69
C HIS A 62 -5.64 -10.86 -16.29
N ILE A 63 -6.13 -9.85 -15.56
CA ILE A 63 -5.58 -9.52 -14.23
C ILE A 63 -5.69 -10.68 -13.24
N ALA A 64 -6.74 -11.50 -13.36
CA ALA A 64 -6.97 -12.67 -12.52
C ALA A 64 -5.80 -13.66 -12.58
N ASP A 65 -5.22 -13.86 -13.77
CA ASP A 65 -4.10 -14.78 -13.98
C ASP A 65 -2.83 -14.22 -13.32
N LEU A 66 -2.64 -12.90 -13.38
CA LEU A 66 -1.46 -12.21 -12.85
C LEU A 66 -1.42 -12.20 -11.32
N ILE A 67 -2.59 -12.18 -10.68
CA ILE A 67 -2.71 -12.12 -9.21
C ILE A 67 -3.14 -13.45 -8.59
N GLY A 68 -3.24 -14.53 -9.38
CA GLY A 68 -3.57 -15.87 -8.89
C GLY A 68 -5.02 -16.04 -8.43
N MET A 69 -5.95 -15.26 -9.00
CA MET A 69 -7.37 -15.28 -8.64
C MET A 69 -8.26 -15.95 -9.72
N SER A 70 -7.69 -16.48 -10.79
CA SER A 70 -8.46 -17.06 -11.91
C SER A 70 -9.41 -18.18 -11.48
N GLU A 71 -8.94 -19.09 -10.62
CA GLU A 71 -9.76 -20.20 -10.09
C GLU A 71 -10.92 -19.68 -9.24
N ALA A 72 -10.67 -18.67 -8.39
CA ALA A 72 -11.69 -18.07 -7.54
C ALA A 72 -12.79 -17.37 -8.37
N ILE A 73 -12.41 -16.67 -9.44
CA ILE A 73 -13.36 -16.01 -10.34
C ILE A 73 -14.15 -17.02 -11.19
N ALA A 74 -13.49 -18.09 -11.67
CA ALA A 74 -14.16 -19.17 -12.39
C ALA A 74 -15.20 -19.88 -11.52
N ALA A 75 -14.85 -20.17 -10.25
CA ALA A 75 -15.76 -20.80 -9.29
C ALA A 75 -16.99 -19.91 -8.99
N ALA A 76 -16.79 -18.60 -8.81
CA ALA A 76 -17.89 -17.66 -8.59
C ALA A 76 -18.82 -17.52 -9.81
N SER A 77 -18.28 -17.65 -11.02
CA SER A 77 -19.05 -17.52 -12.27
C SER A 77 -19.87 -18.78 -12.60
N ALA A 78 -19.45 -19.95 -12.13
CA ALA A 78 -20.11 -21.24 -12.36
C ALA A 78 -21.33 -21.49 -11.46
N SER A 79 -21.52 -20.68 -10.42
CA SER A 79 -22.67 -20.78 -9.50
C SER A 79 -23.90 -19.97 -9.96
N LYS A 80 -23.93 -19.55 -11.23
CA LYS A 80 -25.04 -18.82 -11.85
C LYS A 80 -25.68 -19.63 -12.97
#